data_AF-A0A1B1CFI2-F1
#
_entry.id   AF-A0A1B1CFI2-F1
#
_cell.length_a   1.000
_cell.length_b   1.000
_cell.length_c   1.000
_cell.angle_alpha   90.00
_cell.angle_beta   90.00
_cell.angle_gamma   90.00
#
_symmetry.space_group_name_H-M   'P 1'
#
loop_
_entity.id
_entity.type
_entity.pdbx_description
1 polymer ?
#
loop_
_entity_poly.entity_id
_entity_poly.type
_entity_poly.pdbx_seq_one_letter_code
_entity_poly.pdbx_strand_id
1 'polypeptide(L)'
;MAETKSSTGHDEAPPNEDGAKPGADISFPYDRMTVEQFRRRFPRARWSDARKAWFVPGRTASRRIGQWLAEMEAEADAHADAKGRDAFAFDPIDSPYLELGKAGFRIRTPYSKTVVDELREVPFSRWDGDLKLWHVPFRSYEELRRRWAEIEAAARRNEPEERRRRAEERKGTERDVRSKLRSAERKRHRYPLQSDHLPPIGRPVVTAYGIVVFTEISGELVDPNVVADFYLGVTEDHVWGYWRIPTLEELVRTWPAKLPPVQDAEWWLPTIEELRPARRTARSREARKRAKAP
;
A
#
# COMPACT_ATOMS: atom_id res chain seq x y z
N MET A 1 10.31 -44.25 -28.45
CA MET A 1 11.31 -44.03 -29.53
C MET A 1 10.71 -44.51 -30.84
N ALA A 2 10.14 -43.58 -31.60
CA ALA A 2 9.99 -43.59 -33.06
C ALA A 2 9.23 -42.31 -33.42
N GLU A 3 9.98 -41.23 -33.57
CA GLU A 3 9.56 -40.00 -34.24
C GLU A 3 9.38 -40.27 -35.75
N THR A 4 8.47 -39.56 -36.40
CA THR A 4 8.76 -38.69 -37.56
C THR A 4 7.46 -38.01 -38.04
N LYS A 5 7.40 -36.69 -37.87
CA LYS A 5 7.42 -35.63 -38.90
C LYS A 5 6.09 -35.25 -39.57
N SER A 6 5.60 -34.12 -39.09
CA SER A 6 5.00 -32.95 -39.74
C SER A 6 5.11 -32.83 -41.28
N SER A 7 4.03 -32.38 -41.92
CA SER A 7 3.99 -31.32 -42.97
C SER A 7 2.54 -31.13 -43.46
N THR A 8 1.83 -30.06 -43.07
CA THR A 8 1.63 -28.78 -43.80
C THR A 8 0.40 -28.76 -44.73
N GLY A 9 -0.65 -28.06 -44.29
CA GLY A 9 -1.31 -26.95 -44.99
C GLY A 9 -2.16 -27.19 -46.26
N HIS A 10 -3.48 -27.12 -46.09
CA HIS A 10 -4.43 -26.25 -46.84
C HIS A 10 -5.78 -26.40 -46.14
N ASP A 11 -6.25 -25.41 -45.38
CA ASP A 11 -7.13 -24.34 -45.88
C ASP A 11 -8.30 -24.88 -46.68
N GLU A 12 -9.37 -25.25 -45.97
CA GLU A 12 -10.73 -25.15 -46.52
C GLU A 12 -11.71 -25.06 -45.35
N ALA A 13 -11.96 -23.82 -44.91
CA ALA A 13 -13.18 -23.52 -44.20
C ALA A 13 -14.36 -23.72 -45.17
N PRO A 14 -15.41 -24.51 -44.84
CA PRO A 14 -16.69 -24.31 -45.47
C PRO A 14 -17.50 -23.26 -44.70
N PRO A 15 -18.35 -22.50 -45.40
CA PRO A 15 -18.80 -21.18 -45.01
C PRO A 15 -20.10 -21.21 -44.20
N ASN A 16 -20.29 -20.15 -43.41
CA ASN A 16 -21.53 -19.77 -42.73
C ASN A 16 -22.76 -19.87 -43.64
N GLU A 17 -23.91 -20.29 -43.10
CA GLU A 17 -25.19 -19.57 -43.26
C GLU A 17 -26.31 -20.14 -42.37
N ASP A 18 -26.22 -19.86 -41.08
CA ASP A 18 -27.41 -19.49 -40.31
C ASP A 18 -27.10 -18.09 -39.78
N GLY A 19 -27.58 -17.08 -40.53
CA GLY A 19 -27.13 -15.68 -40.45
C GLY A 19 -26.80 -15.23 -39.04
N ALA A 20 -25.60 -14.68 -38.86
CA ALA A 20 -25.05 -14.20 -37.60
C ALA A 20 -26.02 -13.22 -36.91
N LYS A 21 -27.01 -13.76 -36.20
CA LYS A 21 -27.90 -12.99 -35.35
C LYS A 21 -27.01 -12.53 -34.21
N PRO A 22 -26.69 -11.22 -34.11
CA PRO A 22 -25.79 -10.76 -33.07
C PRO A 22 -26.43 -11.09 -31.73
N GLY A 23 -25.67 -11.68 -30.81
CA GLY A 23 -26.16 -12.21 -29.54
C GLY A 23 -25.01 -12.55 -28.61
N ALA A 24 -25.32 -12.88 -27.36
CA ALA A 24 -24.32 -13.24 -26.36
C ALA A 24 -24.76 -14.48 -25.58
N ASP A 25 -23.77 -15.26 -25.17
CA ASP A 25 -23.91 -16.40 -24.27
C ASP A 25 -23.67 -15.99 -22.82
N ILE A 26 -24.40 -16.64 -21.91
CA ILE A 26 -24.19 -16.57 -20.47
C ILE A 26 -24.32 -17.97 -19.87
N SER A 27 -23.40 -18.31 -18.98
CA SER A 27 -23.45 -19.52 -18.16
C SER A 27 -23.46 -19.14 -16.69
N PHE A 28 -24.37 -19.72 -15.92
CA PHE A 28 -24.46 -19.60 -14.47
C PHE A 28 -24.89 -20.95 -13.87
N PRO A 29 -24.56 -21.25 -12.60
CA PRO A 29 -24.98 -22.48 -11.93
C PRO A 29 -26.50 -22.69 -11.98
N TYR A 30 -26.96 -23.93 -12.15
CA TYR A 30 -28.39 -24.21 -12.26
C TYR A 30 -29.10 -23.95 -10.93
N ASP A 31 -29.84 -22.84 -10.86
CA ASP A 31 -30.79 -22.52 -9.81
C ASP A 31 -32.17 -22.26 -10.42
N ARG A 32 -33.19 -22.94 -9.90
CA ARG A 32 -34.57 -22.89 -10.39
C ARG A 32 -35.13 -21.47 -10.34
N MET A 33 -34.84 -20.71 -9.29
CA MET A 33 -35.29 -19.32 -9.19
C MET A 33 -34.56 -18.42 -10.18
N THR A 34 -33.25 -18.56 -10.30
CA THR A 34 -32.43 -17.79 -11.24
C THR A 34 -32.85 -18.04 -12.70
N VAL A 35 -33.18 -19.29 -13.07
CA VAL A 35 -33.66 -19.63 -14.42
C VAL A 35 -35.06 -19.05 -14.69
N GLU A 36 -35.98 -19.07 -13.72
CA GLU A 36 -37.30 -18.48 -13.87
C GLU A 36 -37.23 -16.95 -14.03
N GLN A 37 -36.41 -16.27 -13.24
CA GLN A 37 -36.17 -14.82 -13.36
C GLN A 37 -35.49 -14.46 -14.68
N PHE A 38 -34.50 -15.26 -15.10
CA PHE A 38 -33.84 -15.10 -16.40
C PHE A 38 -34.83 -15.27 -17.57
N ARG A 39 -35.70 -16.27 -17.53
CA ARG A 39 -36.74 -16.49 -18.56
C ARG A 39 -37.79 -15.38 -18.57
N ARG A 40 -38.14 -14.82 -17.42
CA ARG A 40 -39.03 -13.64 -17.34
C ARG A 40 -38.40 -12.40 -17.98
N ARG A 41 -37.10 -12.18 -17.76
CA ARG A 41 -36.36 -11.02 -18.28
C ARG A 41 -35.94 -11.16 -19.75
N PHE A 42 -35.67 -12.38 -20.19
CA PHE A 42 -35.28 -12.74 -21.55
C PHE A 42 -36.17 -13.86 -22.12
N PRO A 43 -37.42 -13.56 -22.51
CA PRO A 43 -38.38 -14.57 -22.98
C PRO A 43 -37.96 -15.29 -24.27
N ARG A 44 -37.04 -14.69 -25.03
CA ARG A 44 -36.50 -15.22 -26.30
C ARG A 44 -35.15 -15.90 -26.15
N ALA A 45 -34.64 -16.07 -24.92
CA ALA A 45 -33.39 -16.79 -24.67
C ALA A 45 -33.56 -18.29 -24.93
N ARG A 46 -32.51 -18.93 -25.47
CA ARG A 46 -32.51 -20.37 -25.78
C ARG A 46 -31.33 -21.06 -25.12
N TRP A 47 -31.56 -22.20 -24.49
CA TRP A 47 -30.48 -23.06 -24.02
C TRP A 47 -29.77 -23.70 -25.22
N SER A 48 -28.44 -23.68 -25.22
CA SER A 48 -27.62 -24.39 -26.20
C SER A 48 -26.86 -25.49 -25.48
N ASP A 49 -27.19 -26.75 -25.79
CA ASP A 49 -26.57 -27.91 -25.16
C ASP A 49 -25.08 -28.03 -25.53
N ALA A 50 -24.74 -27.73 -26.79
CA ALA A 50 -23.36 -27.72 -27.30
C ALA A 50 -22.44 -26.72 -26.57
N ARG A 51 -23.00 -25.60 -26.08
CA ARG A 51 -22.23 -24.54 -25.38
C ARG A 51 -22.44 -24.55 -23.87
N LYS A 52 -23.34 -25.39 -23.35
CA LYS A 52 -23.79 -25.41 -21.94
C LYS A 52 -24.09 -24.00 -21.40
N ALA A 53 -24.73 -23.19 -22.23
CA ALA A 53 -24.98 -21.78 -21.97
C ALA A 53 -26.32 -21.32 -22.55
N TRP A 54 -26.89 -20.26 -21.97
CA TRP A 54 -28.06 -19.58 -22.51
C TRP A 54 -27.64 -18.56 -23.57
N PHE A 55 -28.20 -18.68 -24.77
CA PHE A 55 -28.03 -17.70 -25.83
C PHE A 55 -29.16 -16.67 -25.82
N VAL A 56 -28.80 -15.40 -25.69
CA VAL A 56 -29.74 -14.27 -25.78
C VAL A 56 -29.58 -13.58 -27.14
N PRO A 57 -30.64 -13.51 -27.96
CA PRO A 57 -30.57 -12.85 -29.25
C PRO A 57 -30.61 -11.31 -29.13
N GLY A 58 -29.85 -10.64 -29.99
CA GLY A 58 -29.82 -9.18 -30.19
C GLY A 58 -28.44 -8.56 -29.99
N ARG A 59 -28.13 -7.49 -30.74
CA ARG A 59 -26.82 -6.80 -30.74
C ARG A 59 -26.41 -6.20 -29.39
N THR A 60 -27.38 -5.97 -28.50
CA THR A 60 -27.16 -5.47 -27.14
C THR A 60 -27.32 -6.55 -26.07
N ALA A 61 -27.34 -7.83 -26.45
CA ALA A 61 -27.50 -8.95 -25.53
C ALA A 61 -26.47 -8.92 -24.40
N SER A 62 -25.18 -8.74 -24.70
CA SER A 62 -24.12 -8.69 -23.69
C SER A 62 -24.33 -7.58 -22.67
N ARG A 63 -24.76 -6.39 -23.13
CA ARG A 63 -25.03 -5.24 -22.25
C ARG A 63 -26.25 -5.48 -21.35
N ARG A 64 -27.32 -6.05 -21.89
CA ARG A 64 -28.53 -6.38 -21.11
C ARG A 64 -28.27 -7.50 -20.11
N ILE A 65 -27.46 -8.49 -20.48
CA ILE A 65 -27.02 -9.56 -19.58
C ILE A 65 -26.20 -8.96 -18.42
N GLY A 66 -25.20 -8.13 -18.72
CA GLY A 66 -24.38 -7.47 -17.69
C GLY A 66 -25.21 -6.58 -16.77
N GLN A 67 -26.19 -5.85 -17.32
CA GLN A 67 -27.11 -5.04 -16.53
C GLN A 67 -28.02 -5.90 -15.65
N TRP A 68 -28.56 -7.01 -16.16
CA TRP A 68 -29.39 -7.92 -15.37
C TRP A 68 -28.60 -8.61 -14.26
N LEU A 69 -27.35 -9.01 -14.52
CA LEU A 69 -26.45 -9.52 -13.47
C LEU A 69 -26.18 -8.47 -12.40
N ALA A 70 -25.92 -7.22 -12.79
CA ALA A 70 -25.72 -6.12 -11.85
C ALA A 70 -27.00 -5.77 -11.06
N GLU A 71 -28.19 -5.89 -11.67
CA GLU A 71 -29.48 -5.74 -11.00
C GLU A 71 -29.76 -6.88 -10.03
N MET A 72 -29.42 -8.13 -10.39
CA MET A 72 -29.55 -9.29 -9.50
C MET A 72 -28.58 -9.24 -8.33
N GLU A 73 -27.34 -8.81 -8.57
CA GLU A 73 -26.37 -8.54 -7.51
C GLU A 73 -26.89 -7.42 -6.60
N ALA A 74 -27.43 -6.33 -7.15
CA ALA A 74 -28.00 -5.24 -6.37
C ALA A 74 -29.23 -5.66 -5.53
N GLU A 75 -30.07 -6.56 -6.04
CA GLU A 75 -31.24 -7.10 -5.31
C GLU A 75 -30.82 -8.10 -4.22
N ALA A 76 -29.86 -8.98 -4.53
CA ALA A 76 -29.24 -9.86 -3.54
C ALA A 76 -28.54 -9.04 -2.44
N ASP A 77 -27.89 -7.95 -2.83
CA ASP A 77 -27.27 -6.97 -1.94
C ASP A 77 -28.30 -6.23 -1.09
N ALA A 78 -29.47 -5.88 -1.63
CA ALA A 78 -30.54 -5.26 -0.87
C ALA A 78 -31.11 -6.20 0.20
N HIS A 79 -31.26 -7.49 -0.11
CA HIS A 79 -31.69 -8.49 0.86
C HIS A 79 -30.61 -8.75 1.93
N ALA A 80 -29.34 -8.83 1.52
CA ALA A 80 -28.21 -8.95 2.45
C ALA A 80 -28.04 -7.72 3.35
N ASP A 81 -28.28 -6.52 2.83
CA ASP A 81 -28.29 -5.28 3.59
C ASP A 81 -29.50 -5.18 4.52
N ALA A 82 -30.66 -5.71 4.14
CA ALA A 82 -31.82 -5.81 5.03
C ALA A 82 -31.52 -6.76 6.20
N LYS A 83 -30.97 -7.95 5.90
CA LYS A 83 -30.51 -8.90 6.93
C LYS A 83 -29.47 -8.27 7.85
N GLY A 84 -28.51 -7.53 7.30
CA GLY A 84 -27.50 -6.80 8.08
C GLY A 84 -28.09 -5.71 8.97
N ARG A 85 -29.14 -5.02 8.50
CA ARG A 85 -29.89 -4.05 9.31
C ARG A 85 -30.66 -4.71 10.44
N ASP A 86 -31.31 -5.83 10.17
CA ASP A 86 -32.05 -6.60 11.19
C ASP A 86 -31.09 -7.15 12.26
N ALA A 87 -29.92 -7.64 11.84
CA ALA A 87 -28.86 -8.08 12.75
C ALA A 87 -28.31 -6.94 13.62
N PHE A 88 -28.14 -5.74 13.05
CA PHE A 88 -27.75 -4.56 13.81
C PHE A 88 -28.85 -4.09 14.78
N ALA A 89 -30.13 -4.16 14.37
CA ALA A 89 -31.25 -3.83 15.24
C ALA A 89 -31.38 -4.80 16.42
N PHE A 90 -31.03 -6.07 16.22
CA PHE A 90 -31.03 -7.09 17.25
C PHE A 90 -29.89 -6.91 18.27
N ASP A 91 -28.69 -6.59 17.79
CA ASP A 91 -27.52 -6.46 18.64
C ASP A 91 -26.66 -5.31 18.14
N PRO A 92 -26.89 -4.07 18.60
CA PRO A 92 -26.20 -2.90 18.10
C PRO A 92 -24.79 -2.76 18.71
N ILE A 93 -23.82 -2.41 17.86
CA ILE A 93 -22.51 -1.96 18.33
C ILE A 93 -22.64 -0.51 18.81
N ASP A 94 -22.48 -0.28 20.11
CA ASP A 94 -22.38 1.06 20.68
C ASP A 94 -20.92 1.47 20.78
N SER A 95 -20.48 2.40 19.94
CA SER A 95 -19.11 2.90 19.95
C SER A 95 -19.02 4.32 19.39
N PRO A 96 -18.18 5.20 19.99
CA PRO A 96 -18.05 6.60 19.59
C PRO A 96 -17.46 6.79 18.18
N TYR A 97 -16.91 5.73 17.58
CA TYR A 97 -16.30 5.79 16.25
C TYR A 97 -17.21 5.25 15.14
N LEU A 98 -18.41 4.75 15.48
CA LEU A 98 -19.37 4.18 14.54
C LEU A 98 -20.58 5.10 14.40
N GLU A 99 -20.81 5.60 13.20
CA GLU A 99 -22.00 6.38 12.84
C GLU A 99 -22.86 5.58 11.86
N LEU A 100 -24.17 5.60 12.05
CA LEU A 100 -25.13 4.98 11.12
C LEU A 100 -25.42 5.93 9.95
N GLY A 101 -25.11 5.50 8.74
CA GLY A 101 -25.50 6.16 7.50
C GLY A 101 -26.74 5.56 6.87
N LYS A 102 -27.32 6.25 5.87
CA LYS A 102 -28.50 5.77 5.13
C LYS A 102 -28.26 4.48 4.33
N ALA A 103 -27.01 4.22 3.93
CA ALA A 103 -26.61 3.12 3.05
C ALA A 103 -25.56 2.18 3.68
N GLY A 104 -25.29 2.30 4.98
CA GLY A 104 -24.30 1.50 5.69
C GLY A 104 -23.72 2.21 6.90
N PHE A 105 -22.71 1.61 7.49
CA PHE A 105 -21.93 2.15 8.59
C PHE A 105 -20.85 3.12 8.10
N ARG A 106 -20.69 4.23 8.82
CA ARG A 106 -19.64 5.21 8.65
C ARG A 106 -18.71 5.15 9.85
N ILE A 107 -17.46 4.79 9.64
CA ILE A 107 -16.50 4.59 10.72
C ILE A 107 -15.49 5.73 10.69
N ARG A 108 -15.45 6.50 11.77
CA ARG A 108 -14.55 7.64 11.97
C ARG A 108 -13.57 7.35 13.08
N THR A 109 -12.46 6.71 12.72
CA THR A 109 -11.38 6.37 13.66
C THR A 109 -10.12 7.20 13.40
N PRO A 110 -9.32 7.50 14.43
CA PRO A 110 -7.96 8.00 14.25
C PRO A 110 -7.13 7.05 13.38
N TYR A 111 -6.19 7.60 12.59
CA TYR A 111 -5.32 6.78 11.74
C TYR A 111 -4.48 5.83 12.61
N SER A 112 -4.66 4.54 12.37
CA SER A 112 -3.87 3.44 12.92
C SER A 112 -3.70 2.40 11.84
N LYS A 113 -2.48 1.88 11.66
CA LYS A 113 -2.21 0.83 10.68
C LYS A 113 -3.06 -0.41 10.97
N THR A 114 -3.16 -0.81 12.24
CA THR A 114 -3.99 -1.94 12.67
C THR A 114 -5.47 -1.73 12.32
N VAL A 115 -6.03 -0.53 12.57
CA VAL A 115 -7.43 -0.23 12.22
C VAL A 115 -7.66 -0.30 10.72
N VAL A 116 -6.72 0.22 9.93
CA VAL A 116 -6.79 0.19 8.46
C VAL A 116 -6.70 -1.24 7.92
N ASP A 117 -5.80 -2.06 8.48
CA ASP A 117 -5.61 -3.44 8.10
C ASP A 117 -6.89 -4.25 8.43
N GLU A 118 -7.42 -4.14 9.65
CA GLU A 118 -8.68 -4.80 10.05
C GLU A 118 -9.89 -4.37 9.21
N LEU A 119 -10.04 -3.07 8.92
CA LEU A 119 -11.15 -2.58 8.09
C LEU A 119 -11.03 -3.02 6.64
N ARG A 120 -9.82 -3.24 6.13
CA ARG A 120 -9.61 -3.75 4.77
C ARG A 120 -10.00 -5.22 4.64
N GLU A 121 -9.88 -6.00 5.71
CA GLU A 121 -10.34 -7.39 5.75
C GLU A 121 -11.87 -7.52 5.81
N VAL A 122 -12.59 -6.45 6.18
CA VAL A 122 -14.06 -6.44 6.13
C VAL A 122 -14.53 -6.37 4.68
N PRO A 123 -15.38 -7.32 4.21
CA PRO A 123 -15.87 -7.34 2.85
C PRO A 123 -16.59 -6.04 2.47
N PHE A 124 -16.38 -5.58 1.24
CA PHE A 124 -17.03 -4.40 0.66
C PHE A 124 -16.80 -3.09 1.42
N SER A 125 -15.81 -3.06 2.32
CA SER A 125 -15.37 -1.83 2.96
C SER A 125 -14.71 -0.93 1.92
N ARG A 126 -14.99 0.37 2.01
CA ARG A 126 -14.38 1.37 1.13
C ARG A 126 -13.94 2.58 1.94
N TRP A 127 -12.76 3.08 1.62
CA TRP A 127 -12.26 4.35 2.17
C TRP A 127 -12.81 5.51 1.35
N ASP A 128 -13.44 6.47 2.02
CA ASP A 128 -13.86 7.75 1.44
C ASP A 128 -12.78 8.80 1.75
N GLY A 129 -12.04 9.21 0.72
CA GLY A 129 -10.94 10.17 0.86
C GLY A 129 -11.39 11.60 1.15
N ASP A 130 -12.60 11.96 0.73
CA ASP A 130 -13.13 13.32 0.86
C ASP A 130 -13.64 13.55 2.29
N LEU A 131 -14.40 12.58 2.80
CA LEU A 131 -14.94 12.61 4.15
C LEU A 131 -13.98 12.02 5.20
N LYS A 132 -12.87 11.41 4.76
CA LYS A 132 -11.87 10.72 5.60
C LYS A 132 -12.52 9.71 6.55
N LEU A 133 -13.46 8.93 6.03
CA LEU A 133 -14.19 7.91 6.76
C LEU A 133 -14.20 6.60 5.99
N TRP A 134 -14.41 5.51 6.72
CA TRP A 134 -14.68 4.21 6.11
C TRP A 134 -16.18 4.03 5.95
N HIS A 135 -16.59 3.54 4.78
CA HIS A 135 -17.96 3.15 4.51
C HIS A 135 -18.04 1.62 4.43
N VAL A 136 -18.85 1.03 5.28
CA VAL A 136 -19.07 -0.42 5.34
C VAL A 136 -20.56 -0.69 5.12
N PRO A 137 -20.96 -1.42 4.07
CA PRO A 137 -22.35 -1.79 3.83
C PRO A 137 -22.96 -2.60 4.98
N PHE A 138 -24.28 -2.58 5.11
CA PHE A 138 -24.97 -3.31 6.19
C PHE A 138 -24.77 -4.83 6.09
N ARG A 139 -24.66 -5.39 4.89
CA ARG A 139 -24.37 -6.82 4.66
C ARG A 139 -23.09 -7.31 5.34
N SER A 140 -22.12 -6.43 5.59
CA SER A 140 -20.85 -6.78 6.22
C SER A 140 -20.87 -6.61 7.74
N TYR A 141 -22.06 -6.46 8.34
CA TYR A 141 -22.24 -6.19 9.76
C TYR A 141 -21.63 -7.28 10.66
N GLU A 142 -21.89 -8.55 10.39
CA GLU A 142 -21.39 -9.65 11.24
C GLU A 142 -19.86 -9.72 11.24
N GLU A 143 -19.24 -9.49 10.09
CA GLU A 143 -17.77 -9.44 9.94
C GLU A 143 -17.17 -8.20 10.62
N LEU A 144 -17.85 -7.05 10.49
CA LEU A 144 -17.47 -5.83 11.20
C LEU A 144 -17.55 -6.05 12.71
N ARG A 145 -18.62 -6.68 13.21
CA ARG A 145 -18.85 -6.95 14.63
C ARG A 145 -17.77 -7.87 15.21
N ARG A 146 -17.41 -8.95 14.52
CA ARG A 146 -16.35 -9.88 14.96
C ARG A 146 -15.00 -9.16 15.17
N ARG A 147 -14.67 -8.22 14.28
CA ARG A 147 -13.41 -7.46 14.32
C ARG A 147 -13.51 -6.16 15.13
N TRP A 148 -14.72 -5.74 15.54
CA TRP A 148 -14.95 -4.44 16.16
C TRP A 148 -14.16 -4.26 17.46
N ALA A 149 -14.04 -5.29 18.28
CA ALA A 149 -13.29 -5.23 19.54
C ALA A 149 -11.81 -4.88 19.32
N GLU A 150 -11.20 -5.42 18.26
CA GLU A 150 -9.80 -5.12 17.91
C GLU A 150 -9.66 -3.73 17.31
N ILE A 151 -10.60 -3.33 16.45
CA ILE A 151 -10.66 -1.99 15.85
C ILE A 151 -10.81 -0.93 16.95
N GLU A 152 -11.73 -1.11 17.90
CA GLU A 152 -11.96 -0.18 18.99
C GLU A 152 -10.77 -0.12 19.95
N ALA A 153 -10.21 -1.27 20.34
CA ALA A 153 -9.01 -1.31 21.16
C ALA A 153 -7.82 -0.62 20.47
N ALA A 154 -7.64 -0.84 19.17
CA ALA A 154 -6.60 -0.19 18.39
C ALA A 154 -6.85 1.32 18.20
N ALA A 155 -8.11 1.74 18.07
CA ALA A 155 -8.52 3.14 17.99
C ALA A 155 -8.25 3.86 19.33
N ARG A 156 -8.72 3.31 20.46
CA ARG A 156 -8.47 3.84 21.82
C ARG A 156 -6.98 3.95 22.13
N ARG A 157 -6.19 2.90 21.85
CA ARG A 157 -4.72 2.93 22.05
C ARG A 157 -4.03 4.03 21.21
N ASN A 158 -4.63 4.40 20.09
CA ASN A 158 -4.11 5.40 19.16
C ASN A 158 -4.78 6.76 19.28
N GLU A 159 -5.62 6.97 20.30
CA GLU A 159 -6.10 8.30 20.60
C GLU A 159 -4.89 9.22 20.83
N PRO A 160 -4.91 10.44 20.25
CA PRO A 160 -3.85 11.42 20.42
C PRO A 160 -3.47 11.66 21.89
N GLU A 161 -4.42 11.49 22.81
CA GLU A 161 -4.25 11.63 24.25
C GLU A 161 -3.45 10.48 24.87
N GLU A 162 -3.77 9.22 24.56
CA GLU A 162 -2.99 8.06 24.98
C GLU A 162 -1.60 7.99 24.31
N ARG A 163 -1.44 8.57 23.11
CA ARG A 163 -0.10 8.77 22.52
C ARG A 163 0.71 9.83 23.27
N ARG A 164 0.08 10.93 23.71
CA ARG A 164 0.73 11.97 24.52
C ARG A 164 1.13 11.42 25.89
N ARG A 165 0.22 10.72 26.56
CA ARG A 165 0.49 10.06 27.85
C ARG A 165 1.64 9.05 27.77
N ARG A 166 1.68 8.18 26.75
CA ARG A 166 2.81 7.26 26.54
C ARG A 166 4.11 7.99 26.14
N ALA A 167 4.02 9.12 25.44
CA ALA A 167 5.20 9.93 25.15
C ALA A 167 5.73 10.61 26.40
N GLU A 168 4.85 11.01 27.33
CA GLU A 168 5.19 11.58 28.64
C GLU A 168 5.75 10.51 29.60
N GLU A 169 5.17 9.31 29.66
CA GLU A 169 5.69 8.21 30.46
C GLU A 169 7.05 7.69 29.94
N ARG A 170 7.33 7.82 28.64
CA ARG A 170 8.65 7.54 28.04
C ARG A 170 9.62 8.72 28.12
N LYS A 171 9.15 9.91 28.46
CA LYS A 171 9.96 11.13 28.56
C LYS A 171 10.82 11.02 29.82
N GLY A 172 12.11 10.77 29.64
CA GLY A 172 13.05 10.59 30.75
C GLY A 172 13.57 9.16 30.93
N THR A 173 13.11 8.18 30.13
CA THR A 173 13.82 6.89 30.06
C THR A 173 15.21 7.11 29.47
N GLU A 174 16.23 6.39 29.94
CA GLU A 174 17.61 6.47 29.40
C GLU A 174 17.67 6.30 27.87
N ARG A 175 16.75 5.51 27.30
CA ARG A 175 16.62 5.32 25.86
C ARG A 175 16.16 6.59 25.12
N ASP A 176 15.28 7.40 25.74
CA ASP A 176 14.83 8.70 25.21
C ASP A 176 15.96 9.73 25.31
N VAL A 177 16.68 9.78 26.43
CA VAL A 177 17.85 10.66 26.61
C VAL A 177 18.93 10.32 25.57
N ARG A 178 19.31 9.04 25.41
CA ARG A 178 20.26 8.60 24.37
C ARG A 178 19.77 8.88 22.96
N SER A 179 18.47 8.74 22.69
CA SER A 179 17.88 9.07 21.39
C SER A 179 17.96 10.58 21.09
N LYS A 180 17.70 11.43 22.08
CA LYS A 180 17.82 12.89 21.98
C LYS A 180 19.25 13.32 21.76
N LEU A 181 20.20 12.74 22.50
CA LEU A 181 21.63 12.98 22.31
C LEU A 181 22.09 12.56 20.90
N ARG A 182 21.73 11.36 20.44
CA ARG A 182 22.00 10.93 19.04
C ARG A 182 21.37 11.86 18.00
N SER A 183 20.16 12.34 18.26
CA SER A 183 19.46 13.25 17.34
C SER A 183 20.09 14.65 17.33
N ALA A 184 20.56 15.12 18.48
CA ALA A 184 21.30 16.38 18.60
C ALA A 184 22.66 16.27 17.89
N GLU A 185 23.37 15.16 18.05
CA GLU A 185 24.64 14.92 17.37
C GLU A 185 24.46 14.85 15.85
N ARG A 186 23.44 14.13 15.36
CA ARG A 186 23.10 14.12 13.93
C ARG A 186 22.81 15.51 13.35
N LYS A 187 22.22 16.43 14.13
CA LYS A 187 21.95 17.81 13.68
C LYS A 187 23.21 18.66 13.53
N ARG A 188 24.33 18.27 14.14
CA ARG A 188 25.61 18.95 13.95
C ARG A 188 26.21 18.69 12.56
N HIS A 189 25.68 17.69 11.85
CA HIS A 189 26.10 17.30 10.51
C HIS A 189 27.61 17.02 10.41
N ARG A 190 28.16 16.40 11.45
CA ARG A 190 29.55 15.92 11.52
C ARG A 190 29.56 14.40 11.46
N TYR A 191 30.63 13.82 10.95
CA TYR A 191 30.86 12.39 10.91
C TYR A 191 32.37 12.13 11.07
N PRO A 192 32.79 11.21 11.95
CA PRO A 192 34.18 10.83 12.07
C PRO A 192 34.59 10.03 10.83
N LEU A 193 35.74 10.36 10.26
CA LEU A 193 36.30 9.70 9.08
C LEU A 193 37.74 9.31 9.38
N GLN A 194 38.13 8.09 9.03
CA GLN A 194 39.54 7.72 9.08
C GLN A 194 40.40 8.61 8.17
N SER A 195 41.53 9.10 8.70
CA SER A 195 42.43 10.00 7.99
C SER A 195 43.11 9.37 6.76
N ASP A 196 43.29 8.05 6.74
CA ASP A 196 43.86 7.29 5.63
C ASP A 196 42.84 6.96 4.52
N HIS A 197 41.54 7.01 4.82
CA HIS A 197 40.46 6.64 3.91
C HIS A 197 39.38 7.72 3.79
N LEU A 198 39.74 8.87 3.20
CA LEU A 198 38.82 10.00 3.06
C LEU A 198 37.85 9.85 1.86
N PRO A 199 36.56 10.20 2.04
CA PRO A 199 35.56 10.18 0.98
C PRO A 199 35.74 11.32 -0.04
N PRO A 200 35.27 11.13 -1.28
CA PRO A 200 35.28 12.19 -2.27
C PRO A 200 34.34 13.34 -1.89
N ILE A 201 34.89 14.55 -1.75
CA ILE A 201 34.14 15.77 -1.46
C ILE A 201 33.17 16.09 -2.62
N GLY A 202 31.96 16.53 -2.28
CA GLY A 202 30.94 16.92 -3.25
C GLY A 202 30.27 15.75 -3.99
N ARG A 203 30.58 14.50 -3.64
CA ARG A 203 29.93 13.32 -4.20
C ARG A 203 29.04 12.62 -3.17
N PRO A 204 27.87 12.09 -3.58
CA PRO A 204 27.05 11.27 -2.69
C PRO A 204 27.74 9.95 -2.34
N VAL A 205 27.91 9.72 -1.04
CA VAL A 205 28.44 8.49 -0.46
C VAL A 205 27.45 7.95 0.58
N VAL A 206 27.48 6.65 0.83
CA VAL A 206 26.69 6.00 1.88
C VAL A 206 27.53 5.91 3.14
N THR A 207 26.90 6.16 4.29
CA THR A 207 27.46 6.00 5.63
C THR A 207 26.47 5.23 6.51
N ALA A 208 26.81 4.97 7.77
CA ALA A 208 25.87 4.43 8.77
C ALA A 208 24.60 5.29 8.95
N TYR A 209 24.62 6.57 8.55
CA TYR A 209 23.48 7.48 8.60
C TYR A 209 22.69 7.57 7.28
N GLY A 210 23.11 6.85 6.25
CA GLY A 210 22.51 6.84 4.92
C GLY A 210 23.34 7.63 3.91
N ILE A 211 22.71 8.05 2.82
CA ILE A 211 23.39 8.75 1.72
C ILE A 211 23.60 10.23 2.08
N VAL A 212 24.86 10.65 2.13
CA VAL A 212 25.30 12.00 2.48
C VAL A 212 26.30 12.53 1.46
N VAL A 213 26.48 13.85 1.39
CA VAL A 213 27.53 14.50 0.61
C VAL A 213 28.44 15.24 1.57
N PHE A 214 29.72 14.87 1.61
CA PHE A 214 30.71 15.60 2.39
C PHE A 214 31.04 16.94 1.71
N THR A 215 30.96 18.02 2.49
CA THR A 215 31.26 19.39 2.02
C THR A 215 32.68 19.80 2.38
N GLU A 216 33.16 19.37 3.55
CA GLU A 216 34.46 19.77 4.08
C GLU A 216 34.98 18.69 5.04
N ILE A 217 36.30 18.54 5.10
CA ILE A 217 37.01 17.69 6.04
C ILE A 217 37.97 18.62 6.79
N SER A 218 37.70 18.86 8.07
CA SER A 218 38.37 19.92 8.84
C SER A 218 39.81 19.59 9.27
N GLY A 219 40.17 18.30 9.31
CA GLY A 219 41.45 17.83 9.85
C GLY A 219 41.52 17.89 11.38
N GLU A 220 40.47 18.32 12.07
CA GLU A 220 40.36 18.24 13.53
C GLU A 220 40.21 16.78 13.95
N LEU A 221 41.08 16.31 14.85
CA LEU A 221 41.02 14.95 15.39
C LEU A 221 39.79 14.80 16.29
N VAL A 222 39.17 13.63 16.20
CA VAL A 222 38.00 13.26 16.98
C VAL A 222 38.47 12.71 18.32
N ASP A 223 37.95 13.24 19.44
CA ASP A 223 38.17 12.63 20.76
C ASP A 223 37.32 11.36 20.90
N PRO A 224 37.92 10.16 20.90
CA PRO A 224 37.18 8.89 20.92
C PRO A 224 36.30 8.74 22.17
N ASN A 225 36.71 9.32 23.31
CA ASN A 225 36.00 9.18 24.58
C ASN A 225 34.67 9.93 24.58
N VAL A 226 34.57 11.03 23.83
CA VAL A 226 33.36 11.84 23.74
C VAL A 226 32.36 11.26 22.73
N VAL A 227 32.84 10.50 21.75
CA VAL A 227 32.04 10.05 20.61
C VAL A 227 31.72 8.55 20.60
N ALA A 228 32.35 7.75 21.47
CA ALA A 228 32.12 6.31 21.58
C ALA A 228 30.64 5.93 21.80
N ASP A 229 29.86 6.81 22.43
CA ASP A 229 28.41 6.64 22.62
C ASP A 229 27.58 6.79 21.34
N PHE A 230 28.15 7.41 20.30
CA PHE A 230 27.47 7.79 19.05
C PHE A 230 28.01 7.06 17.83
N TYR A 231 29.31 6.76 17.82
CA TYR A 231 30.03 6.13 16.72
C TYR A 231 30.85 4.97 17.27
N LEU A 232 30.62 3.77 16.75
CA LEU A 232 31.34 2.56 17.16
C LEU A 232 32.65 2.48 16.38
N GLY A 233 33.76 2.22 17.07
CA GLY A 233 35.06 1.97 16.43
C GLY A 233 35.91 3.19 16.11
N VAL A 234 35.58 4.38 16.64
CA VAL A 234 36.41 5.58 16.46
C VAL A 234 37.74 5.43 17.19
N THR A 235 38.84 5.70 16.47
CA THR A 235 40.22 5.74 16.97
C THR A 235 40.75 7.19 16.99
N GLU A 236 41.92 7.40 17.58
CA GLU A 236 42.57 8.72 17.65
C GLU A 236 42.95 9.31 16.28
N ASP A 237 42.98 8.48 15.23
CA ASP A 237 43.34 8.88 13.85
C ASP A 237 42.14 9.38 13.01
N HIS A 238 40.97 9.52 13.63
CA HIS A 238 39.77 9.99 12.93
C HIS A 238 39.71 11.50 12.89
N VAL A 239 39.27 12.05 11.76
CA VAL A 239 39.05 13.47 11.53
C VAL A 239 37.58 13.79 11.31
N TRP A 240 37.17 15.01 11.65
CA TRP A 240 35.80 15.45 11.41
C TRP A 240 35.53 15.80 9.95
N GLY A 241 34.55 15.10 9.35
CA GLY A 241 33.91 15.44 8.08
C GLY A 241 32.54 16.08 8.27
N TYR A 242 32.34 17.24 7.66
CA TYR A 242 31.04 17.91 7.59
C TYR A 242 30.26 17.43 6.38
N TRP A 243 28.99 17.11 6.58
CA TRP A 243 28.13 16.58 5.53
C TRP A 243 26.84 17.37 5.36
N ARG A 244 26.20 17.18 4.22
CA ARG A 244 24.85 17.65 3.97
C ARG A 244 24.02 16.57 3.30
N ILE A 245 22.71 16.74 3.38
CA ILE A 245 21.78 15.86 2.67
C ILE A 245 21.90 16.15 1.17
N PRO A 246 22.07 15.12 0.30
CA PRO A 246 22.15 15.29 -1.14
C PRO A 246 20.85 15.87 -1.70
N THR A 247 20.99 16.64 -2.78
CA THR A 247 19.88 17.14 -3.61
C THR A 247 19.37 16.04 -4.55
N LEU A 248 18.17 16.21 -5.13
CA LEU A 248 17.67 15.24 -6.10
C LEU A 248 18.59 15.13 -7.32
N GLU A 249 19.10 16.26 -7.80
CA GLU A 249 19.99 16.32 -8.97
C GLU A 249 21.29 15.53 -8.73
N GLU A 250 21.91 15.69 -7.56
CA GLU A 250 23.11 14.94 -7.19
C GLU A 250 22.86 13.43 -7.12
N LEU A 251 21.72 13.01 -6.55
CA LEU A 251 21.34 11.59 -6.50
C LEU A 251 21.06 11.00 -7.88
N VAL A 252 20.54 11.81 -8.82
CA VAL A 252 20.27 11.37 -10.20
C VAL A 252 21.57 11.28 -11.01
N ARG A 253 22.48 12.25 -10.86
CA ARG A 253 23.79 12.28 -11.53
C ARG A 253 24.76 11.21 -11.03
N THR A 254 24.54 10.69 -9.82
CA THR A 254 25.41 9.67 -9.23
C THR A 254 25.21 8.31 -9.90
N TRP A 255 26.32 7.75 -10.39
CA TRP A 255 26.37 6.41 -10.95
C TRP A 255 26.42 5.35 -9.83
N PRO A 256 25.63 4.27 -9.93
CA PRO A 256 25.62 3.23 -8.92
C PRO A 256 26.96 2.47 -8.90
N ALA A 257 27.42 2.13 -7.70
CA ALA A 257 28.53 1.20 -7.53
C ALA A 257 28.13 -0.19 -8.05
N LYS A 258 29.04 -0.82 -8.80
CA LYS A 258 28.86 -2.20 -9.30
C LYS A 258 29.32 -3.27 -8.31
N LEU A 259 30.21 -2.89 -7.39
CA LEU A 259 30.75 -3.79 -6.37
C LEU A 259 30.03 -3.55 -5.05
N PRO A 260 29.72 -4.62 -4.29
CA PRO A 260 29.22 -4.47 -2.93
C PRO A 260 30.28 -3.78 -2.06
N PRO A 261 29.87 -3.07 -1.00
CA PRO A 261 30.81 -2.45 -0.08
C PRO A 261 31.70 -3.49 0.58
N VAL A 262 32.95 -3.10 0.87
CA VAL A 262 33.86 -3.89 1.70
C VAL A 262 33.24 -3.98 3.11
N GLN A 263 33.27 -5.17 3.70
CA GLN A 263 32.84 -5.34 5.09
C GLN A 263 33.70 -4.44 5.98
N ASP A 264 33.07 -3.66 6.85
CA ASP A 264 33.68 -2.67 7.75
C ASP A 264 34.15 -1.34 7.12
N ALA A 265 33.74 -1.03 5.88
CA ALA A 265 33.96 0.30 5.32
C ALA A 265 33.08 1.37 6.00
N GLU A 266 33.69 2.44 6.52
CA GLU A 266 32.98 3.57 7.14
C GLU A 266 32.07 4.32 6.18
N TRP A 267 32.44 4.30 4.90
CA TRP A 267 31.66 4.85 3.80
C TRP A 267 31.88 4.03 2.51
N TRP A 268 30.89 4.06 1.62
CA TRP A 268 30.99 3.43 0.30
C TRP A 268 30.22 4.19 -0.77
N LEU A 269 30.49 3.88 -2.04
CA LEU A 269 29.71 4.42 -3.14
C LEU A 269 28.32 3.76 -3.19
N PRO A 270 27.25 4.54 -3.41
CA PRO A 270 25.90 4.04 -3.28
C PRO A 270 25.55 3.01 -4.35
N THR A 271 24.90 1.94 -3.93
CA THR A 271 24.35 0.92 -4.84
C THR A 271 23.02 1.37 -5.44
N ILE A 272 22.55 0.70 -6.49
CA ILE A 272 21.26 1.04 -7.13
C ILE A 272 20.06 0.86 -6.17
N GLU A 273 20.13 -0.13 -5.29
CA GLU A 273 19.08 -0.45 -4.32
C GLU A 273 18.99 0.61 -3.22
N GLU A 274 20.09 1.29 -2.89
CA GLU A 274 20.11 2.43 -1.96
C GLU A 274 19.69 3.74 -2.65
N LEU A 275 20.08 3.94 -3.91
CA LEU A 275 19.73 5.14 -4.68
C LEU A 275 18.23 5.23 -4.98
N ARG A 276 17.55 4.13 -5.29
CA ARG A 276 16.11 4.10 -5.60
C ARG A 276 15.23 4.71 -4.49
N PRO A 277 15.29 4.25 -3.22
CA PRO A 277 14.51 4.84 -2.13
C PRO A 277 14.95 6.27 -1.80
N ALA A 278 16.25 6.58 -1.91
CA ALA A 278 16.75 7.93 -1.68
C ALA A 278 16.22 8.94 -2.71
N ARG A 279 16.24 8.59 -4.00
CA ARG A 279 15.68 9.41 -5.10
C ARG A 279 14.18 9.65 -4.91
N ARG A 280 13.42 8.61 -4.52
CA ARG A 280 11.97 8.74 -4.22
C ARG A 280 11.72 9.71 -3.08
N THR A 281 12.49 9.60 -2.01
CA THR A 281 12.37 10.46 -0.83
C THR A 281 12.75 11.91 -1.15
N ALA A 282 13.83 12.12 -1.91
CA ALA A 282 14.26 13.44 -2.36
C ALA A 282 13.20 14.10 -3.26
N ARG A 283 12.62 13.35 -4.22
CA ARG A 283 11.54 13.82 -5.08
C ARG A 283 10.31 14.26 -4.29
N SER A 284 9.92 13.49 -3.26
CA SER A 284 8.81 13.85 -2.37
C SER A 284 9.11 15.14 -1.58
N ARG A 285 10.35 15.30 -1.09
CA ARG A 285 10.78 16.52 -0.39
C ARG A 285 10.75 17.75 -1.28
N GLU A 286 11.23 17.65 -2.52
CA GLU A 286 11.16 18.76 -3.47
C GLU A 286 9.73 19.12 -3.86
N ALA A 287 8.87 18.11 -4.09
CA ALA A 287 7.46 18.34 -4.36
C ALA A 287 6.76 19.09 -3.21
N ARG A 288 7.06 18.71 -1.95
CA ARG A 288 6.55 19.42 -0.76
C ARG A 288 7.08 20.85 -0.65
N LYS A 289 8.37 21.08 -0.98
CA LYS A 289 8.94 22.44 -1.00
C LYS A 289 8.27 23.31 -2.07
N ARG A 290 8.05 22.76 -3.28
CA ARG A 290 7.36 23.47 -4.38
C ARG A 290 5.90 23.77 -4.03
N ALA A 291 5.18 22.83 -3.42
CA ALA A 291 3.80 23.05 -3.00
C ALA A 291 3.65 24.05 -1.84
N LYS A 292 4.74 24.39 -1.14
CA LYS A 292 4.77 25.35 -0.03
C LYS A 292 5.36 26.70 -0.43
N ALA A 293 5.93 26.82 -1.63
CA ALA A 293 6.33 28.10 -2.19
C ALA A 293 5.06 28.80 -2.73
N PRO A 294 4.79 30.06 -2.34
CA PRO A 294 3.63 30.82 -2.77
C PRO A 294 3.65 31.12 -4.28
#